data_AF-A0A151IXE4-F1
#
_entry.id   AF-A0A151IXE4-F1
#
_cell.length_a   1.000
_cell.length_b   1.000
_cell.length_c   1.000
_cell.angle_alpha   90.00
_cell.angle_beta   90.00
_cell.angle_gamma   90.00
#
_symmetry.space_group_name_H-M   'P 1'
#
loop_
_entity.id
_entity.type
_entity.pdbx_description
1 polymer ?
#
loop_
_entity_poly.entity_id
_entity_poly.type
_entity_poly.pdbx_seq_one_letter_code
_entity_poly.pdbx_strand_id
1 'polypeptide(L)'
;MHLWSDENPTATRPRSFLIRWKRSVRLQKQNSFSQDGAGPHNARIVTNYLNEQFPRRWMGRYGPIRWPARSPDLNPLDFFLWGYCKEQIYKTLPENIDDLDARLQHAIWAIEENIMENVQANLLKRMRACVRMDGAHFEHLL
;
A
#
# COMPACT_ATOMS: atom_id res chain seq x y z
N MET A 1 10.94 -8.78 14.18
CA MET A 1 10.66 -8.18 15.51
C MET A 1 10.53 -6.67 15.31
N HIS A 2 9.32 -6.12 15.31
CA HIS A 2 9.12 -4.66 15.32
C HIS A 2 8.18 -4.35 16.47
N LEU A 3 8.75 -3.69 17.48
CA LEU A 3 8.11 -3.21 18.69
C LEU A 3 7.23 -2.01 18.32
N TRP A 4 5.93 -2.14 18.51
CA TRP A 4 5.02 -1.00 18.52
C TRP A 4 4.98 -0.47 19.97
N SER A 5 5.45 0.76 20.21
CA SER A 5 5.20 1.44 21.48
C SER A 5 3.92 2.27 21.39
N ASP A 6 3.10 2.16 22.43
CA ASP A 6 1.70 2.63 22.50
C ASP A 6 1.52 4.16 22.65
N GLU A 7 2.52 4.98 22.37
CA GLU A 7 2.44 6.41 22.65
C GLU A 7 2.26 7.25 21.38
N ASN A 8 1.04 7.26 20.83
CA ASN A 8 0.58 8.44 20.07
C ASN A 8 -0.95 8.64 20.15
N PRO A 9 -1.46 9.47 21.08
CA PRO A 9 -2.89 9.66 21.33
C PRO A 9 -3.63 10.51 20.29
N THR A 10 -3.02 10.85 19.14
CA THR A 10 -3.66 11.69 18.11
C THR A 10 -4.38 10.89 17.00
N ALA A 11 -4.50 9.58 17.14
CA ALA A 11 -5.11 8.70 16.14
C ALA A 11 -6.65 8.62 16.19
N THR A 12 -7.34 9.60 16.78
CA THR A 12 -8.81 9.69 16.66
C THR A 12 -9.16 10.10 15.23
N ARG A 13 -9.30 9.09 14.36
CA ARG A 13 -9.80 9.24 12.99
C ARG A 13 -11.23 9.80 13.07
N PRO A 14 -11.51 11.00 12.55
CA PRO A 14 -12.88 11.49 12.52
C PRO A 14 -13.74 10.53 11.69
N ARG A 15 -14.96 10.18 12.14
CA ARG A 15 -15.91 9.31 11.39
C ARG A 15 -16.09 9.73 9.91
N SER A 16 -15.92 11.02 9.61
CA SER A 16 -15.97 11.58 8.24
C SER A 16 -14.85 11.07 7.31
N PHE A 17 -13.66 10.77 7.83
CA PHE A 17 -12.55 10.18 7.06
C PHE A 17 -12.92 8.80 6.54
N LEU A 18 -13.49 7.97 7.42
CA LEU A 18 -13.84 6.59 7.13
C LEU A 18 -15.01 6.51 6.15
N ILE A 19 -15.99 7.42 6.25
CA ILE A 19 -17.08 7.52 5.26
C ILE A 19 -16.55 7.92 3.88
N ARG A 20 -15.63 8.90 3.80
CA ARG A 20 -15.04 9.34 2.53
C ARG A 20 -14.17 8.24 1.91
N TRP A 21 -13.38 7.54 2.72
CA TRP A 21 -12.55 6.42 2.27
C TRP A 21 -13.39 5.21 1.82
N LYS A 22 -14.44 4.84 2.56
CA LYS A 22 -15.43 3.80 2.19
C LYS A 22 -16.09 4.06 0.84
N ARG A 23 -16.26 5.33 0.46
CA ARG A 23 -16.82 5.75 -0.84
C ARG A 23 -15.75 5.72 -1.94
N SER A 24 -14.51 6.12 -1.63
CA SER A 24 -13.38 6.10 -2.57
C SER A 24 -12.89 4.69 -2.92
N VAL A 25 -12.89 3.74 -1.99
CA VAL A 25 -12.52 2.34 -2.26
C VAL A 25 -13.46 1.68 -3.27
N ARG A 26 -14.76 2.00 -3.21
CA ARG A 26 -15.76 1.53 -4.21
C ARG A 26 -15.62 2.20 -5.58
N LEU A 27 -14.86 3.30 -5.66
CA LEU A 27 -14.65 4.09 -6.86
C LEU A 27 -13.24 3.92 -7.45
N GLN A 28 -12.44 2.99 -6.93
CA GLN A 28 -11.18 2.58 -7.54
C GLN A 28 -11.47 2.06 -8.94
N LYS A 29 -11.31 2.95 -9.92
CA LYS A 29 -11.35 2.65 -11.35
C LYS A 29 -9.93 2.26 -11.79
N GLN A 30 -9.83 1.61 -12.95
CA GLN A 30 -8.57 1.45 -13.68
C GLN A 30 -7.79 2.77 -13.68
N ASN A 31 -6.46 2.68 -13.51
CA ASN A 31 -5.51 3.80 -13.55
C ASN A 31 -5.56 4.77 -12.34
N SER A 32 -5.73 4.28 -11.11
CA SER A 32 -5.59 5.09 -9.88
C SER A 32 -4.23 4.87 -9.23
N PHE A 33 -3.57 5.94 -8.77
CA PHE A 33 -2.25 5.86 -8.10
C PHE A 33 -2.39 5.82 -6.58
N SER A 34 -1.53 5.07 -5.89
CA SER A 34 -1.53 5.01 -4.42
C SER A 34 -0.10 5.10 -3.89
N GLN A 35 0.11 5.89 -2.86
CA GLN A 35 1.38 5.98 -2.14
C GLN A 35 1.13 6.12 -0.63
N ASP A 36 2.14 5.77 0.16
CA ASP A 36 2.09 5.82 1.61
C ASP A 36 2.24 7.27 2.16
N GLY A 37 2.40 7.36 3.48
CA GLY A 37 2.53 8.63 4.20
C GLY A 37 3.96 9.16 4.33
N ALA A 38 4.97 8.60 3.65
CA ALA A 38 6.37 8.99 3.83
C ALA A 38 6.61 10.46 3.46
N GLY A 39 7.53 11.13 4.18
CA GLY A 39 7.82 12.56 4.01
C GLY A 39 8.07 13.00 2.56
N PRO A 40 9.00 12.34 1.83
CA PRO A 40 9.31 12.69 0.44
C PRO A 40 8.10 12.62 -0.50
N HIS A 41 7.22 11.64 -0.31
CA HIS A 41 6.01 11.44 -1.13
C HIS A 41 4.99 12.57 -1.00
N ASN A 42 5.12 13.39 0.04
CA ASN A 42 4.16 14.44 0.39
C ASN A 42 4.70 15.86 0.14
N ALA A 43 5.88 15.97 -0.48
CA ALA A 43 6.41 17.25 -0.92
C ALA A 43 5.50 17.90 -1.97
N ARG A 44 5.43 19.24 -1.98
CA ARG A 44 4.54 20.00 -2.87
C ARG A 44 4.76 19.65 -4.35
N ILE A 45 6.02 19.45 -4.74
CA ILE A 45 6.38 19.05 -6.10
C ILE A 45 5.75 17.71 -6.50
N VAL A 46 5.78 16.72 -5.59
CA VAL A 46 5.19 15.40 -5.80
C VAL A 46 3.66 15.50 -5.86
N THR A 47 3.05 16.21 -4.92
CA THR A 47 1.58 16.35 -4.90
C THR A 47 1.05 17.11 -6.11
N ASN A 48 1.78 18.11 -6.60
CA ASN A 48 1.43 18.84 -7.82
C ASN A 48 1.49 17.93 -9.05
N TYR A 49 2.59 17.20 -9.20
CA TYR A 49 2.73 16.20 -10.26
C TYR A 49 1.59 15.18 -10.24
N LEU A 50 1.24 14.63 -9.06
CA LEU A 50 0.16 13.66 -8.95
C LEU A 50 -1.23 14.28 -9.23
N ASN A 51 -1.45 15.56 -8.92
CA ASN A 51 -2.67 16.25 -9.30
C ASN A 51 -2.81 16.42 -10.81
N GLU A 52 -1.71 16.62 -11.52
CA GLU A 52 -1.67 16.74 -12.99
C GLU A 52 -1.84 15.38 -13.67
N GLN A 53 -1.10 14.36 -13.24
CA GLN A 53 -1.11 13.03 -13.87
C GLN A 53 -2.34 12.19 -13.49
N PHE A 54 -2.80 12.31 -12.25
CA PHE A 54 -3.90 11.51 -11.70
C PHE A 54 -4.99 12.41 -11.09
N PRO A 55 -5.61 13.31 -11.87
CA PRO A 55 -6.55 14.29 -11.35
C PRO A 55 -7.71 13.60 -10.63
N ARG A 56 -7.82 13.85 -9.32
CA ARG A 56 -8.80 13.24 -8.39
C ARG A 56 -8.71 11.70 -8.27
N ARG A 57 -7.66 11.07 -8.80
CA ARG A 57 -7.50 9.61 -8.90
C ARG A 57 -6.25 9.07 -8.20
N TRP A 58 -5.66 9.83 -7.28
CA TRP A 58 -4.55 9.34 -6.46
C TRP A 58 -4.85 9.35 -4.97
N MET A 59 -4.26 8.39 -4.26
CA MET A 59 -4.39 8.20 -2.82
C MET A 59 -3.06 8.51 -2.12
N GLY A 60 -3.12 9.32 -1.08
CA GLY A 60 -1.96 9.66 -0.26
C GLY A 60 -2.35 10.55 0.91
N ARG A 61 -1.41 10.92 1.78
CA ARG A 61 -1.71 11.69 3.00
C ARG A 61 -2.39 13.04 2.72
N TYR A 62 -1.94 13.74 1.67
CA TYR A 62 -2.52 15.02 1.22
C TYR A 62 -3.26 14.90 -0.12
N GLY A 63 -3.54 13.68 -0.57
CA GLY A 63 -4.23 13.43 -1.83
C GLY A 63 -5.74 13.72 -1.79
N PRO A 64 -6.39 13.77 -2.96
CA PRO A 64 -7.84 13.94 -3.08
C PRO A 64 -8.61 12.80 -2.40
N ILE A 65 -7.98 11.62 -2.34
CA ILE A 65 -8.39 10.46 -1.55
C ILE A 65 -7.33 10.27 -0.47
N ARG A 66 -7.72 10.32 0.80
CA ARG A 66 -6.75 10.21 1.88
C ARG A 66 -6.37 8.75 2.14
N TRP A 67 -5.08 8.47 2.21
CA TRP A 67 -4.54 7.18 2.66
C TRP A 67 -4.49 7.13 4.20
N PRO A 68 -4.92 6.02 4.84
CA PRO A 68 -4.80 5.89 6.30
C PRO A 68 -3.34 5.82 6.73
N ALA A 69 -2.99 6.55 7.79
CA ALA A 69 -1.63 6.50 8.33
C ALA A 69 -1.32 5.11 8.91
N ARG A 70 -0.05 4.67 8.79
CA ARG A 70 0.46 3.40 9.33
C ARG A 70 -0.38 2.20 8.88
N SER A 71 -0.56 2.05 7.57
CA SER A 71 -1.38 0.95 7.00
C SER A 71 -0.61 0.16 5.95
N PRO A 72 0.50 -0.52 6.33
CA PRO A 72 1.22 -1.43 5.44
C PRO A 72 0.31 -2.57 4.97
N ASP A 73 -0.65 -2.99 5.81
CA ASP A 73 -1.67 -3.99 5.47
C ASP A 73 -2.61 -3.61 4.33
N LEU A 74 -2.55 -2.38 3.84
CA LEU A 74 -3.31 -1.93 2.68
C LEU A 74 -2.44 -1.68 1.46
N ASN A 75 -1.10 -1.76 1.58
CA ASN A 75 -0.17 -1.55 0.48
C ASN A 75 0.27 -2.90 -0.11
N PRO A 76 -0.11 -3.24 -1.36
CA PRO A 76 0.32 -4.48 -2.01
C PRO A 76 1.84 -4.65 -2.11
N LEU A 77 2.58 -3.54 -2.16
CA LEU A 77 4.04 -3.61 -2.15
C LEU A 77 4.56 -4.18 -0.81
N ASP A 78 3.97 -3.75 0.31
CA ASP A 78 4.39 -4.13 1.65
C ASP A 78 3.89 -5.51 2.06
N PHE A 79 2.60 -5.82 1.86
CA PHE A 79 2.05 -7.10 2.31
C PHE A 79 2.36 -8.27 1.37
N PHE A 80 2.83 -8.00 0.15
CA PHE A 80 3.11 -9.04 -0.85
C PHE A 80 4.46 -8.84 -1.54
N LEU A 81 4.64 -7.80 -2.36
CA LEU A 81 5.74 -7.74 -3.34
C LEU A 81 7.12 -7.87 -2.69
N TRP A 82 7.39 -7.09 -1.64
CA TRP A 82 8.71 -7.12 -1.00
C TRP A 82 9.01 -8.44 -0.31
N GLY A 83 8.00 -9.09 0.27
CA GLY A 83 8.13 -10.44 0.82
C GLY A 83 8.44 -11.47 -0.26
N TYR A 84 7.68 -11.44 -1.35
CA TYR A 84 7.85 -12.32 -2.50
C TYR A 84 9.24 -12.16 -3.16
N CYS A 85 9.63 -10.93 -3.50
CA CYS A 85 10.94 -10.66 -4.09
C CYS A 85 12.07 -11.11 -3.17
N LYS A 86 11.97 -10.85 -1.86
CA LYS A 86 12.98 -11.30 -0.90
C LYS A 86 13.08 -12.82 -0.87
N GLU A 87 11.95 -13.53 -0.88
CA GLU A 87 11.95 -15.00 -0.93
C GLU A 87 12.62 -15.53 -2.21
N GLN A 88 12.38 -14.91 -3.37
CA GLN A 88 13.01 -15.34 -4.63
C GLN A 88 14.51 -15.01 -4.70
N ILE A 89 14.89 -13.79 -4.34
CA ILE A 89 16.27 -13.29 -4.46
C ILE A 89 17.20 -14.05 -3.52
N TYR A 90 16.77 -14.28 -2.27
CA TYR A 90 17.59 -14.84 -1.21
C TYR A 90 17.48 -16.37 -1.07
N LYS A 91 16.93 -17.08 -2.08
CA LYS A 91 17.09 -18.54 -2.18
C LYS A 91 18.56 -18.95 -2.17
N THR A 92 19.39 -18.12 -2.79
CA THR A 92 20.85 -18.11 -2.63
C THR A 92 21.29 -16.68 -2.35
N LEU A 93 22.41 -16.49 -1.66
CA LEU A 93 22.92 -15.15 -1.39
C LEU A 93 23.37 -14.49 -2.71
N PRO A 94 22.92 -13.26 -3.01
CA PRO A 94 23.44 -12.51 -4.15
C PRO A 94 24.92 -12.20 -3.96
N GLU A 95 25.69 -12.30 -5.03
CA GLU A 95 27.15 -12.12 -4.97
C GLU A 95 27.57 -10.65 -4.98
N ASN A 96 26.80 -9.81 -5.67
CA ASN A 96 27.05 -8.38 -5.84
C ASN A 96 25.75 -7.64 -6.21
N ILE A 97 25.85 -6.33 -6.45
CA ILE A 97 24.70 -5.48 -6.74
C ILE A 97 24.08 -5.81 -8.11
N ASP A 98 24.88 -6.18 -9.11
CA ASP A 98 24.38 -6.50 -10.45
C ASP A 98 23.58 -7.82 -10.44
N ASP A 99 24.07 -8.83 -9.71
CA ASP A 99 23.36 -10.09 -9.47
C ASP A 99 22.05 -9.85 -8.68
N LEU A 100 22.10 -9.00 -7.66
CA LEU A 100 20.89 -8.60 -6.91
C LEU A 100 19.85 -7.93 -7.83
N ASP A 101 20.27 -7.01 -8.69
CA ASP A 101 19.38 -6.31 -9.62
C ASP A 101 18.78 -7.28 -10.65
N ALA A 102 19.60 -8.14 -11.26
CA ALA A 102 19.14 -9.17 -12.19
C ALA A 102 18.11 -10.11 -11.56
N ARG A 103 18.33 -10.54 -10.30
CA ARG A 103 17.39 -11.39 -9.56
C ARG A 103 16.11 -10.65 -9.18
N LEU A 104 16.20 -9.37 -8.81
CA LEU A 104 15.02 -8.55 -8.52
C LEU A 104 14.15 -8.40 -9.77
N GLN A 105 14.77 -8.07 -10.92
CA GLN A 105 14.07 -8.00 -12.19
C GLN A 105 13.41 -9.35 -12.50
N HIS A 106 14.17 -10.45 -12.48
CA HIS A 106 13.64 -11.79 -12.74
C HIS A 106 12.45 -12.13 -11.81
N ALA A 107 12.56 -11.85 -10.52
CA ALA A 107 11.47 -12.07 -9.57
C ALA A 107 10.21 -11.29 -9.95
N ILE A 108 10.34 -10.01 -10.32
CA ILE A 108 9.19 -9.18 -10.74
C ILE A 108 8.57 -9.71 -12.03
N TRP A 109 9.39 -10.03 -13.04
CA TRP A 109 8.92 -10.53 -14.34
C TRP A 109 8.31 -11.94 -14.26
N ALA A 110 8.67 -12.71 -13.24
CA ALA A 110 8.11 -14.04 -12.98
C ALA A 110 6.74 -14.01 -12.28
N ILE A 111 6.22 -12.83 -11.90
CA ILE A 111 4.90 -12.73 -11.27
C ILE A 111 3.83 -13.02 -12.33
N GLU A 112 3.19 -14.18 -12.21
CA GLU A 112 2.10 -14.61 -13.07
C GLU A 112 0.81 -13.79 -12.84
N GLU A 113 -0.05 -13.74 -13.87
CA GLU A 113 -1.30 -12.98 -13.85
C GLU A 113 -2.24 -13.43 -12.72
N ASN A 114 -2.35 -14.75 -12.47
CA ASN A 114 -3.15 -15.32 -11.39
C ASN A 114 -2.68 -14.85 -9.99
N ILE A 115 -1.37 -14.64 -9.78
CA ILE A 115 -0.83 -14.10 -8.53
C ILE A 115 -1.29 -12.65 -8.39
N MET A 116 -1.25 -11.86 -9.47
CA MET A 116 -1.71 -10.48 -9.46
C MET A 116 -3.22 -10.38 -9.16
N GLU A 117 -4.04 -11.25 -9.74
CA GLU A 117 -5.47 -11.36 -9.45
C GLU A 117 -5.72 -11.66 -7.95
N ASN A 118 -4.97 -12.60 -7.39
CA ASN A 118 -5.03 -12.93 -5.97
C ASN A 118 -4.65 -11.74 -5.07
N VAL A 119 -3.62 -10.98 -5.44
CA VAL A 119 -3.19 -9.78 -4.71
C VAL A 119 -4.29 -8.70 -4.75
N GLN A 120 -4.93 -8.49 -5.90
CA GLN A 120 -6.04 -7.54 -6.02
C GLN A 120 -7.25 -7.98 -5.18
N ALA A 121 -7.61 -9.27 -5.22
CA ALA A 121 -8.69 -9.81 -4.39
C ALA A 121 -8.38 -9.67 -2.89
N ASN A 122 -7.12 -9.92 -2.49
CA ASN A 122 -6.66 -9.77 -1.11
C ASN A 122 -6.67 -8.30 -0.66
N LEU A 123 -6.25 -7.37 -1.52
CA LEU A 123 -6.36 -5.94 -1.27
C LEU A 123 -7.82 -5.53 -0.98
N LEU A 124 -8.77 -5.98 -1.79
CA LEU A 124 -10.19 -5.72 -1.56
C LEU A 124 -10.69 -6.34 -0.24
N LYS A 125 -10.25 -7.56 0.10
CA LYS A 125 -10.55 -8.21 1.38
C LYS A 125 -10.05 -7.38 2.56
N ARG A 126 -8.77 -6.96 2.51
CA ARG A 126 -8.12 -6.11 3.53
C ARG A 126 -8.80 -4.75 3.67
N MET A 127 -9.15 -4.09 2.56
CA MET A 127 -9.90 -2.84 2.57
C MET A 127 -11.28 -3.01 3.22
N ARG A 128 -12.02 -4.08 2.90
CA ARG A 128 -13.32 -4.38 3.53
C ARG A 128 -13.17 -4.67 5.03
N ALA A 129 -12.14 -5.39 5.43
CA ALA A 129 -11.83 -5.66 6.83
C ALA A 129 -11.53 -4.37 7.61
N CYS A 130 -10.66 -3.51 7.06
CA CYS A 130 -10.38 -2.17 7.60
C CYS A 130 -11.66 -1.33 7.75
N VAL A 131 -12.54 -1.37 6.75
CA VAL A 131 -13.85 -0.68 6.80
C VAL A 131 -14.76 -1.22 7.90
N ARG A 132 -14.79 -2.54 8.12
CA ARG A 132 -15.57 -3.19 9.19
C ARG A 132 -15.04 -2.82 10.57
N MET A 133 -13.73 -2.75 10.72
CA MET A 133 -13.06 -2.40 11.98
C MET A 133 -12.93 -0.89 12.21
N ASP A 134 -13.63 -0.08 11.41
CA ASP A 134 -13.56 1.38 11.45
C ASP A 134 -12.11 1.93 11.44
N GLY A 135 -11.24 1.23 10.71
CA GLY A 135 -9.84 1.59 10.57
C GLY A 135 -8.88 1.05 11.64
N ALA A 136 -9.36 0.33 12.65
CA ALA A 136 -8.53 -0.38 13.61
C ALA A 136 -7.83 -1.62 12.98
N HIS A 137 -6.95 -2.26 13.75
CA HIS A 137 -6.30 -3.52 13.37
C HIS A 137 -7.32 -4.59 12.97
N PHE A 138 -7.02 -5.33 11.92
CA PHE A 138 -7.97 -6.24 11.26
C PHE A 138 -7.33 -7.56 10.81
N GLU A 139 -6.09 -7.83 11.20
CA GLU A 139 -5.33 -9.03 10.80
C GLU A 139 -6.05 -10.32 11.23
N HIS A 140 -6.77 -10.29 12.36
CA HIS A 140 -7.61 -11.39 12.83
C HIS A 140 -8.82 -11.72 11.93
N LEU A 141 -9.08 -10.90 10.90
CA LEU A 141 -10.15 -11.10 9.91
C LEU A 141 -9.63 -11.53 8.53
N LEU A 142 -8.31 -11.69 8.38
CA LEU A 142 -7.64 -11.97 7.11
C LEU A 142 -7.43 -13.46 6.83
#